data_AF-A0A661I9W4-F1
#
_entry.id   AF-A0A661I9W4-F1
#
_cell.length_a   1.000
_cell.length_b   1.000
_cell.length_c   1.000
_cell.angle_alpha   90.00
_cell.angle_beta   90.00
_cell.angle_gamma   90.00
#
_symmetry.space_group_name_H-M   'P 1'
#
loop_
_entity.id
_entity.type
_entity.pdbx_description
1 polymer ?
#
loop_
_entity_poly.entity_id
_entity_poly.type
_entity_poly.pdbx_seq_one_letter_code
_entity_poly.pdbx_strand_id
1 'polypeptide(L)'
;MMEEETKMLNCKNMIEKIWWAIPPVVVLFVFMPLQIYFNLRKYHLAPFSMGTVINEWVFHISQWFADPLGMIFVVLIIGFMGIGYYIAIRKSLLLRIVVPTMLGIMGFYVGYVILLLMRMH
;
A
#
# COMPACT_ATOMS: atom_id res chain seq x y z
N MET A 1 29.32 16.86 -23.96
CA MET A 1 28.29 17.85 -23.56
C MET A 1 26.89 17.41 -23.98
N MET A 2 26.54 17.27 -25.28
CA MET A 2 25.22 16.73 -25.69
C MET A 2 24.92 15.31 -25.17
N GLU A 3 25.93 14.45 -25.08
CA GLU A 3 25.74 13.06 -24.63
C GLU A 3 25.41 12.96 -23.11
N GLU A 4 25.91 13.89 -22.31
CA GLU A 4 25.64 13.94 -20.86
C GLU A 4 24.25 14.49 -20.56
N GLU A 5 23.79 15.52 -21.29
CA GLU A 5 22.43 16.03 -21.18
C GLU A 5 21.39 14.95 -21.56
N THR A 6 21.68 14.18 -22.61
CA THR A 6 20.79 13.09 -23.05
C THR A 6 20.71 11.98 -22.00
N LYS A 7 21.84 11.61 -21.37
CA LYS A 7 21.87 10.63 -20.26
C LYS A 7 21.08 11.14 -19.04
N MET A 8 21.22 12.42 -18.71
CA MET A 8 20.50 13.03 -17.58
C MET A 8 18.99 13.09 -17.82
N LEU A 9 18.57 13.45 -19.04
CA LEU A 9 17.16 13.47 -19.45
C LEU A 9 16.54 12.06 -19.43
N ASN A 10 17.28 11.07 -19.92
CA ASN A 10 16.85 9.67 -19.89
C ASN A 10 16.71 9.15 -18.46
N CYS A 11 17.66 9.49 -17.57
CA CYS A 11 17.61 9.10 -16.16
C CYS A 11 16.39 9.71 -15.46
N LYS A 12 16.12 11.01 -15.69
CA LYS A 12 14.93 11.68 -15.15
C LYS A 12 13.63 11.02 -15.63
N ASN A 13 13.51 10.72 -16.92
CA ASN A 13 12.34 10.04 -17.47
C ASN A 13 12.17 8.63 -16.92
N MET A 14 13.28 7.91 -16.70
CA MET A 14 13.24 6.56 -16.12
C MET A 14 12.80 6.60 -14.66
N ILE A 15 13.30 7.57 -13.88
CA ILE A 15 12.89 7.81 -12.50
C ILE A 15 11.41 8.17 -12.45
N GLU A 16 10.92 9.07 -13.32
CA GLU A 16 9.49 9.43 -13.44
C GLU A 16 8.57 8.23 -13.67
N LYS A 17 9.04 7.23 -14.42
CA LYS A 17 8.32 5.97 -14.67
C LYS A 17 8.30 5.00 -13.50
N ILE A 18 9.08 5.19 -12.44
CA ILE A 18 9.14 4.27 -11.29
C ILE A 18 8.32 4.78 -10.10
N TRP A 19 8.02 6.08 -10.02
CA TRP A 19 7.31 6.68 -8.87
C TRP A 19 5.93 6.08 -8.58
N TRP A 20 5.23 5.52 -9.57
CA TRP A 20 3.94 4.88 -9.35
C TRP A 20 4.03 3.59 -8.51
N ALA A 21 5.21 2.98 -8.43
CA ALA A 21 5.45 1.80 -7.60
C ALA A 21 5.64 2.16 -6.11
N ILE A 22 5.91 3.43 -5.78
CA ILE A 22 6.17 3.84 -4.39
C ILE A 22 4.90 3.72 -3.52
N PRO A 23 3.72 4.26 -3.90
CA PRO A 23 2.52 4.12 -3.09
C PRO A 23 2.16 2.68 -2.68
N PRO A 24 2.11 1.68 -3.60
CA PRO A 24 1.80 0.31 -3.20
C PRO A 24 2.89 -0.28 -2.29
N VAL A 25 4.16 0.04 -2.51
CA VAL A 25 5.25 -0.39 -1.63
C VAL A 25 5.08 0.19 -0.23
N VAL A 26 4.77 1.49 -0.10
CA VAL A 26 4.54 2.14 1.19
C VAL A 26 3.35 1.52 1.92
N VAL A 27 2.25 1.25 1.22
CA VAL A 27 1.06 0.65 1.84
C VAL A 27 1.33 -0.79 2.31
N LEU A 28 1.97 -1.62 1.48
CA LEU A 28 2.16 -3.04 1.77
C LEU A 28 3.32 -3.33 2.74
N PHE A 29 4.43 -2.60 2.63
CA PHE A 29 5.67 -2.91 3.38
C PHE A 29 5.95 -1.97 4.53
N VAL A 30 5.26 -0.83 4.62
CA VAL A 30 5.44 0.13 5.73
C VAL A 30 4.18 0.22 6.56
N PHE A 31 3.07 0.64 5.95
CA PHE A 31 1.82 0.87 6.67
C PHE A 31 1.26 -0.41 7.29
N MET A 32 1.17 -1.50 6.53
CA MET A 32 0.58 -2.74 7.01
C MET A 32 1.36 -3.40 8.16
N PRO A 33 2.71 -3.58 8.10
CA PRO A 33 3.47 -4.06 9.25
C PRO A 33 3.36 -3.16 10.47
N LEU A 34 3.35 -1.83 10.29
CA LEU A 34 3.14 -0.89 11.39
C LEU A 34 1.77 -1.06 12.03
N GLN A 35 0.71 -1.22 11.23
CA GLN A 35 -0.65 -1.45 11.72
C GLN A 35 -0.73 -2.73 12.55
N ILE A 36 -0.10 -3.82 12.09
CA ILE A 36 -0.01 -5.09 12.81
C ILE A 36 0.77 -4.91 14.12
N TYR A 37 1.92 -4.23 14.07
CA TYR A 37 2.74 -3.92 15.24
C TYR A 37 1.94 -3.17 16.32
N PHE A 38 1.21 -2.12 15.94
CA PHE A 38 0.39 -1.35 16.88
C PHE A 38 -0.78 -2.16 17.44
N ASN A 39 -1.42 -3.00 16.62
CA ASN A 39 -2.50 -3.87 17.07
C ASN A 39 -2.01 -4.92 18.07
N LEU A 40 -0.92 -5.64 17.76
CA LEU A 40 -0.35 -6.64 18.66
C LEU A 40 0.07 -6.01 20.00
N ARG A 41 0.65 -4.80 19.95
CA ARG A 41 1.01 -4.04 21.17
C ARG A 41 -0.21 -3.62 21.98
N LYS A 42 -1.27 -3.14 21.32
CA LYS A 42 -2.49 -2.64 21.97
C LYS A 42 -3.30 -3.75 22.65
N TYR A 43 -3.37 -4.92 22.03
CA TYR A 43 -4.23 -6.01 22.49
C TYR A 43 -3.49 -7.09 23.29
N HIS A 44 -2.18 -6.93 23.55
CA HIS A 44 -1.34 -7.88 24.30
C HIS A 44 -1.46 -9.35 23.81
N LEU A 45 -1.67 -9.54 22.50
CA LEU A 45 -2.11 -10.82 21.93
C LEU A 45 -1.02 -11.90 21.84
N ALA A 46 0.26 -11.53 21.98
CA ALA A 46 1.39 -12.47 21.83
C ALA A 46 2.68 -11.93 22.48
N PRO A 47 3.70 -12.77 22.72
CA PRO A 47 5.06 -12.29 22.99
C PRO A 47 5.51 -11.39 21.83
N PHE A 48 5.80 -10.14 22.18
CA PHE A 48 6.07 -9.09 21.22
C PHE A 48 7.48 -9.23 20.66
N SER A 49 7.58 -9.72 19.43
CA SER A 49 8.85 -9.82 18.70
C SER A 49 8.65 -9.40 17.24
N MET A 50 9.72 -8.95 16.59
CA MET A 50 9.68 -8.67 15.16
C MET A 50 9.32 -9.91 14.32
N GLY A 51 9.71 -11.11 14.76
CA GLY A 51 9.33 -12.36 14.11
C GLY A 51 7.82 -12.60 14.11
N THR A 52 7.14 -12.26 15.21
CA THR A 52 5.67 -12.33 15.31
C THR A 52 5.00 -11.38 14.32
N VAL A 53 5.49 -10.14 14.21
CA VAL A 53 4.94 -9.13 13.28
C VAL A 53 5.09 -9.58 11.83
N ILE A 54 6.25 -10.12 11.46
CA ILE A 54 6.52 -10.60 10.10
C ILE A 54 5.60 -11.80 9.78
N ASN A 55 5.45 -12.75 10.70
CA ASN A 55 4.59 -13.91 10.48
C ASN A 55 3.12 -13.50 10.29
N GLU A 56 2.60 -12.60 11.11
CA GLU A 56 1.23 -12.08 10.97
C GLU A 56 1.07 -11.30 9.66
N TRP A 57 2.08 -10.52 9.26
CA TRP A 57 2.07 -9.80 8.00
C TRP A 57 2.01 -10.73 6.78
N VAL A 58 2.88 -11.75 6.75
CA VAL A 58 2.88 -12.78 5.70
C VAL A 58 1.56 -13.56 5.70
N PHE A 59 1.04 -13.91 6.88
CA PHE A 59 -0.25 -14.58 7.01
C PHE A 59 -1.37 -13.74 6.41
N HIS A 60 -1.51 -12.48 6.80
CA HIS A 60 -2.53 -11.59 6.24
C HIS A 60 -2.39 -11.42 4.72
N ILE A 61 -1.18 -11.25 4.20
CA ILE A 61 -0.95 -11.21 2.74
C ILE A 61 -1.42 -12.51 2.09
N SER A 62 -1.04 -13.66 2.63
CA SER A 62 -1.44 -14.96 2.07
C SER A 62 -2.96 -15.14 2.03
N GLN A 63 -3.66 -14.72 3.09
CA GLN A 63 -5.12 -14.79 3.18
C GLN A 63 -5.79 -13.86 2.16
N TRP A 64 -5.22 -12.67 1.93
CA TRP A 64 -5.76 -11.74 0.95
C TRP A 64 -5.73 -12.26 -0.48
N PHE A 65 -4.76 -13.11 -0.82
CA PHE A 65 -4.69 -13.72 -2.15
C PHE A 65 -5.37 -15.09 -2.24
N ALA A 66 -5.59 -15.77 -1.10
CA ALA A 66 -6.21 -17.09 -1.07
C ALA A 66 -7.75 -17.05 -0.97
N ASP A 67 -8.32 -16.05 -0.31
CA ASP A 67 -9.76 -15.91 -0.07
C ASP A 67 -10.39 -14.92 -1.08
N PRO A 68 -11.51 -15.27 -1.76
CA PRO A 68 -12.29 -14.31 -2.56
C PRO A 68 -12.60 -12.99 -1.85
N LEU A 69 -12.89 -13.02 -0.55
CA LEU A 69 -13.12 -11.82 0.25
C LEU A 69 -11.83 -11.00 0.43
N GLY A 70 -10.71 -11.70 0.61
CA GLY A 70 -9.38 -11.13 0.58
C GLY A 70 -9.04 -10.44 -0.74
N MET A 71 -9.45 -11.02 -1.87
CA MET A 71 -9.21 -10.42 -3.19
C MET A 71 -9.98 -9.10 -3.36
N ILE A 72 -11.22 -9.02 -2.86
CA ILE A 72 -11.98 -7.76 -2.84
C ILE A 72 -11.22 -6.69 -2.06
N PHE A 73 -10.62 -7.06 -0.94
CA PHE A 73 -9.80 -6.17 -0.14
C PHE A 73 -8.60 -5.61 -0.92
N VAL A 74 -7.88 -6.46 -1.64
CA VAL A 74 -6.75 -6.07 -2.50
C VAL A 74 -7.21 -5.15 -3.64
N VAL A 75 -8.34 -5.48 -4.29
CA VAL A 75 -8.92 -4.67 -5.36
C VAL A 75 -9.30 -3.28 -4.88
N LEU A 76 -9.85 -3.15 -3.67
CA LEU A 76 -10.17 -1.85 -3.10
C LEU A 76 -8.91 -1.01 -2.83
N ILE A 77 -7.87 -1.62 -2.26
CA ILE A 77 -6.60 -0.95 -2.01
C ILE A 77 -5.96 -0.44 -3.30
N ILE A 78 -5.85 -1.31 -4.31
CA ILE A 78 -5.24 -0.97 -5.61
C ILE A 78 -6.14 0.02 -6.38
N GLY A 79 -7.45 -0.18 -6.35
CA GLY A 79 -8.42 0.66 -7.04
C GLY A 79 -8.41 2.10 -6.52
N PHE A 80 -8.45 2.29 -5.20
CA PHE A 80 -8.34 3.62 -4.60
C PHE A 80 -6.98 4.27 -4.84
N MET A 81 -5.89 3.50 -4.79
CA MET A 81 -4.56 3.99 -5.18
C MET A 81 -4.55 4.46 -6.65
N GLY A 82 -5.14 3.68 -7.56
CA GLY A 82 -5.25 4.03 -8.97
C GLY A 82 -6.03 5.31 -9.21
N ILE A 83 -7.15 5.50 -8.51
CA ILE A 83 -7.92 6.75 -8.53
C ILE A 83 -7.06 7.91 -8.04
N GLY A 84 -6.36 7.73 -6.92
CA GLY A 84 -5.47 8.75 -6.39
C GLY A 84 -4.34 9.13 -7.34
N TYR A 85 -3.80 8.13 -8.05
CA TYR A 85 -2.74 8.35 -9.03
C TYR A 85 -3.27 9.15 -10.22
N TYR A 86 -4.44 8.79 -10.72
CA TYR A 86 -5.09 9.51 -11.81
C TYR A 86 -5.33 10.99 -11.47
N ILE A 87 -5.80 11.28 -10.24
CA ILE A 87 -6.01 12.65 -9.77
C ILE A 87 -4.68 13.42 -9.64
N ALA A 88 -3.63 12.75 -9.18
CA ALA A 88 -2.34 13.38 -8.88
C ALA A 88 -1.37 13.44 -10.07
N ILE A 89 -1.64 12.77 -11.19
CA ILE A 89 -0.68 12.60 -12.30
C ILE A 89 -0.14 13.91 -12.88
N ARG A 90 -0.92 15.01 -12.84
CA ARG A 90 -0.48 16.34 -13.33
C ARG A 90 0.06 17.24 -12.23
N LYS A 91 0.14 16.76 -10.98
CA LYS A 91 0.61 17.52 -9.82
C LYS A 91 2.10 17.25 -9.57
N SER A 92 2.64 17.88 -8.52
CA SER A 92 4.03 17.69 -8.07
C SER A 92 4.32 16.23 -7.72
N LEU A 93 5.60 15.84 -7.79
CA LEU A 93 6.04 14.47 -7.46
C LEU A 93 5.57 14.03 -6.06
N LEU A 94 5.63 14.92 -5.08
CA LEU A 94 5.17 14.63 -3.72
C LEU A 94 3.67 14.30 -3.69
N LEU A 95 2.83 15.07 -4.40
CA LEU A 95 1.39 14.80 -4.49
C LEU A 95 1.10 13.48 -5.22
N ARG A 96 1.90 13.10 -6.21
CA ARG A 96 1.81 11.80 -6.91
C ARG A 96 2.13 10.60 -6.03
N ILE A 97 2.72 10.80 -4.85
CA ILE A 97 2.99 9.74 -3.88
C ILE A 97 1.97 9.80 -2.74
N VAL A 98 1.79 10.98 -2.15
CA VAL A 98 0.96 11.17 -0.96
C VAL A 98 -0.51 10.87 -1.27
N VAL A 99 -1.06 11.40 -2.37
CA VAL A 99 -2.49 11.24 -2.68
C VAL A 99 -2.84 9.76 -2.92
N PRO A 100 -2.13 9.00 -3.78
CA PRO A 100 -2.40 7.58 -3.92
C PRO A 100 -2.21 6.80 -2.62
N THR A 101 -1.16 7.09 -1.84
CA THR A 101 -0.90 6.39 -0.56
C THR A 101 -2.04 6.58 0.42
N MET A 102 -2.52 7.83 0.60
CA MET A 102 -3.64 8.14 1.49
C MET A 102 -4.93 7.47 1.03
N LEU A 103 -5.21 7.45 -0.27
CA LEU A 103 -6.36 6.76 -0.82
C LEU A 103 -6.23 5.23 -0.70
N GLY A 104 -5.03 4.67 -0.84
CA GLY A 104 -4.77 3.26 -0.58
C GLY A 104 -5.06 2.86 0.86
N ILE A 105 -4.65 3.70 1.82
CA ILE A 105 -4.97 3.53 3.24
C ILE A 105 -6.49 3.62 3.46
N MET A 106 -7.19 4.56 2.81
CA MET A 106 -8.66 4.59 2.85
C MET A 106 -9.27 3.30 2.28
N GLY A 107 -8.78 2.80 1.14
CA GLY A 107 -9.21 1.55 0.54
C GLY A 107 -9.02 0.35 1.47
N PHE A 108 -7.91 0.32 2.22
CA PHE A 108 -7.66 -0.68 3.26
C PHE A 108 -8.76 -0.65 4.35
N TYR A 109 -9.10 0.54 4.88
CA TYR A 109 -10.13 0.63 5.92
C TYR A 109 -11.54 0.34 5.39
N VAL A 110 -11.88 0.78 4.17
CA VAL A 110 -13.16 0.46 3.54
C VAL A 110 -13.29 -1.06 3.35
N GLY A 111 -12.24 -1.70 2.82
CA GLY A 111 -12.21 -3.16 2.69
C GLY A 111 -12.37 -3.85 4.04
N TYR A 112 -11.72 -3.34 5.09
CA TYR A 112 -11.81 -3.93 6.42
C TYR A 112 -13.24 -3.84 6.99
N VAL A 113 -13.90 -2.72 6.81
CA VAL A 113 -15.31 -2.54 7.21
C VAL A 113 -16.23 -3.49 6.44
N ILE A 114 -16.05 -3.64 5.13
CA ILE A 114 -16.85 -4.57 4.32
C ILE A 114 -16.68 -6.01 4.82
N LEU A 115 -15.45 -6.44 5.10
CA LEU A 115 -15.16 -7.77 5.64
C LEU A 115 -15.86 -7.99 6.99
N LEU A 116 -15.82 -6.99 7.87
CA LEU A 116 -16.53 -7.06 9.15
C LEU A 116 -18.05 -7.18 8.96
N LEU A 117 -18.64 -6.36 8.09
CA LEU A 117 -20.07 -6.40 7.80
C LEU A 117 -20.50 -7.77 7.26
N MET A 118 -19.73 -8.34 6.32
CA MET A 118 -20.02 -9.64 5.73
C MET A 118 -19.88 -10.78 6.73
N ARG A 119 -18.97 -10.67 7.71
CA ARG A 119 -18.78 -11.69 8.75
C ARG A 119 -19.85 -11.65 9.85
N MET A 120 -20.55 -10.54 10.00
CA MET A 120 -21.65 -10.38 10.98
C MET A 120 -23.02 -10.82 10.43
N HIS A 121 -23.11 -11.18 9.16
CA HIS A 121 -24.29 -11.77 8.53
C HIS A 121 -24.05 -13.26 8.28
#